data_AF-A0A2D5G320-F1
#
_entry.id   AF-A0A2D5G320-F1
#
_cell.length_a   1.000
_cell.length_b   1.000
_cell.length_c   1.000
_cell.angle_alpha   90.00
_cell.angle_beta   90.00
_cell.angle_gamma   90.00
#
_symmetry.space_group_name_H-M   'P 1'
#
loop_
_entity.id
_entity.type
_entity.pdbx_description
1 polymer ?
#
loop_
_entity_poly.entity_id
_entity_poly.type
_entity_poly.pdbx_seq_one_letter_code
_entity_poly.pdbx_strand_id
1 'polypeptide(L)'
;MDRKFGWYYEPPEWSDTPERLSVVTGFKTDFWQSTFYGFQRDNGHFYHTEVRKDFSAEVVIDGYYEELYDQAGLMLGVDALNWIKTGIHRRYPVLQHCAGASLYP
;
A
#
# COMPACT_ATOMS: atom_id res chain seq x y z
N MET A 1 22.25 -6.49 -10.63
CA MET A 1 21.31 -7.32 -9.86
C MET A 1 19.93 -6.86 -10.27
N ASP A 2 19.21 -7.65 -11.06
CA ASP A 2 17.80 -7.38 -11.32
C ASP A 2 17.06 -7.51 -9.99
N ARG A 3 16.39 -6.44 -9.57
CA ARG A 3 15.49 -6.49 -8.43
C ARG A 3 14.27 -7.26 -8.87
N LYS A 4 14.03 -8.41 -8.24
CA LYS A 4 12.81 -9.18 -8.47
C LYS A 4 11.71 -8.57 -7.61
N PHE A 5 10.68 -8.04 -8.25
CA PHE A 5 9.47 -7.61 -7.58
C PHE A 5 8.48 -8.77 -7.46
N GLY A 6 7.59 -8.66 -6.49
CA GLY A 6 6.52 -9.62 -6.25
C GLY A 6 5.37 -8.99 -5.48
N TRP A 7 4.22 -9.67 -5.53
CA TRP A 7 3.03 -9.25 -4.81
C TRP A 7 2.92 -9.92 -3.44
N TYR A 8 2.66 -9.09 -2.43
CA TYR A 8 1.98 -9.50 -1.21
C TYR A 8 0.50 -9.13 -1.37
N TYR A 9 -0.35 -10.15 -1.43
CA TYR A 9 -1.75 -10.08 -1.90
C TYR A 9 -1.90 -9.50 -3.31
N GLU A 10 -1.71 -10.35 -4.32
CA GLU A 10 -1.86 -9.99 -5.73
C GLU A 10 -3.29 -9.47 -6.05
N PRO A 11 -3.42 -8.34 -6.76
CA PRO A 11 -4.72 -7.81 -7.18
C PRO A 11 -5.37 -8.68 -8.27
N PRO A 12 -6.70 -8.61 -8.45
CA PRO A 12 -7.40 -9.34 -9.49
C PRO A 12 -6.96 -8.96 -10.91
N GLU A 13 -6.52 -7.72 -11.11
CA GLU A 13 -6.02 -7.22 -12.38
C GLU A 13 -4.83 -6.28 -12.15
N TRP A 14 -3.74 -6.55 -12.85
CA TRP A 14 -2.57 -5.68 -12.89
C TRP A 14 -1.74 -5.90 -14.16
N SER A 15 -0.89 -4.92 -14.46
CA SER A 15 0.17 -5.05 -15.46
C SER A 15 1.39 -4.26 -15.00
N ASP A 16 2.57 -4.76 -15.34
CA ASP A 16 3.85 -4.11 -15.07
C ASP A 16 4.61 -3.93 -16.39
N THR A 17 4.76 -2.68 -16.80
CA THR A 17 5.59 -2.28 -17.94
C THR A 17 6.80 -1.49 -17.42
N PRO A 18 7.86 -1.31 -18.22
CA PRO A 18 9.03 -0.54 -17.79
C PRO A 18 8.71 0.89 -17.30
N GLU A 19 7.60 1.47 -17.73
CA GLU A 19 7.18 2.83 -17.42
C GLU A 19 6.13 2.92 -16.30
N ARG A 20 5.32 1.87 -16.09
CA ARG A 20 4.14 1.95 -15.23
C ARG A 20 3.71 0.60 -14.68
N LEU A 21 3.40 0.61 -13.38
CA LEU A 21 2.56 -0.40 -12.76
C LEU A 21 1.10 0.07 -12.78
N SER A 22 0.20 -0.71 -13.38
CA SER A 22 -1.25 -0.47 -13.36
C SER A 22 -1.94 -1.52 -12.50
N VAL A 23 -2.87 -1.09 -11.64
CA VAL A 23 -3.49 -1.95 -10.61
C VAL A 23 -4.97 -1.65 -10.48
N VAL A 24 -5.80 -2.70 -10.41
CA VAL A 24 -7.19 -2.60 -9.99
C VAL A 24 -7.35 -3.34 -8.66
N THR A 25 -7.77 -2.62 -7.62
CA THR A 25 -7.90 -3.19 -6.28
C THR A 25 -9.05 -4.20 -6.20
N GLY A 26 -8.84 -5.29 -5.48
CA GLY A 26 -9.92 -6.18 -5.05
C GLY A 26 -10.77 -5.55 -3.95
N PHE A 27 -11.97 -6.08 -3.74
CA PHE A 27 -12.91 -5.60 -2.74
C PHE A 27 -12.44 -5.88 -1.30
N LYS A 28 -12.76 -4.96 -0.37
CA LYS A 28 -12.57 -5.11 1.09
C LYS A 28 -11.12 -5.44 1.49
N THR A 29 -10.19 -4.73 0.87
CA THR A 29 -8.75 -4.83 1.12
C THR A 29 -8.29 -3.66 1.97
N ASP A 30 -7.43 -3.92 2.96
CA ASP A 30 -6.81 -2.87 3.79
C ASP A 30 -5.55 -3.40 4.51
N PHE A 31 -4.74 -2.46 4.96
CA PHE A 31 -3.71 -2.67 5.98
C PHE A 31 -4.06 -1.83 7.21
N TRP A 32 -4.48 -2.48 8.29
CA TRP A 32 -4.84 -1.83 9.54
C TRP A 32 -4.56 -2.74 10.72
N GLN A 33 -3.91 -2.23 11.76
CA GLN A 33 -3.54 -3.04 12.91
C GLN A 33 -4.10 -2.50 14.22
N SER A 34 -5.32 -2.92 14.55
CA SER A 34 -5.99 -2.87 15.87
C SER A 34 -6.20 -1.50 16.52
N THR A 35 -5.42 -0.47 16.18
CA THR A 35 -5.48 0.85 16.81
C THR A 35 -6.88 1.43 16.67
N PHE A 36 -7.45 1.86 17.79
CA PHE A 36 -8.78 2.46 17.96
C PHE A 36 -9.97 1.58 17.58
N TYR A 37 -9.94 0.88 16.44
CA TYR A 37 -11.07 0.12 15.92
C TYR A 37 -11.10 -1.36 16.34
N GLY A 38 -10.05 -1.87 16.96
CA GLY A 38 -10.04 -3.23 17.54
C GLY A 38 -10.04 -4.39 16.53
N PHE A 39 -9.94 -4.11 15.22
CA PHE A 39 -9.81 -5.13 14.18
C PHE A 39 -8.45 -5.07 13.48
N GLN A 40 -8.08 -6.18 12.84
CA GLN A 40 -6.89 -6.29 12.00
C GLN A 40 -7.30 -6.57 10.55
N ARG A 41 -6.57 -5.95 9.62
CA ARG A 41 -6.64 -6.17 8.18
C ARG A 41 -5.22 -6.20 7.65
N ASP A 42 -4.90 -7.27 6.97
CA ASP A 42 -3.60 -7.50 6.35
C ASP A 42 -3.87 -8.23 5.04
N ASN A 43 -4.55 -7.53 4.13
CA ASN A 43 -4.98 -8.08 2.84
C ASN A 43 -4.99 -7.02 1.73
N GLY A 44 -4.30 -5.89 1.96
CA GLY A 44 -4.07 -4.88 0.95
C GLY A 44 -3.05 -5.32 -0.09
N HIS A 45 -3.11 -4.74 -1.29
CA HIS A 45 -2.18 -5.07 -2.37
C HIS A 45 -0.85 -4.35 -2.19
N PHE A 46 0.25 -5.10 -2.16
CA PHE A 46 1.58 -4.54 -1.99
C PHE A 46 2.56 -5.15 -3.01
N TYR A 47 2.98 -4.34 -3.99
CA TYR A 47 4.03 -4.71 -4.93
C TYR A 47 5.38 -4.29 -4.37
N HIS A 48 6.26 -5.25 -4.11
CA HIS A 48 7.45 -4.99 -3.31
C HIS A 48 8.68 -5.74 -3.80
N THR A 49 9.84 -5.28 -3.34
CA THR A 49 11.12 -5.96 -3.48
C THR A 49 11.93 -5.76 -2.21
N GLU A 50 12.81 -6.70 -1.89
CA GLU A 50 13.65 -6.61 -0.69
C GLU A 50 14.77 -5.58 -0.86
N VAL A 51 15.01 -4.80 0.20
CA VAL A 51 16.13 -3.86 0.31
C VAL A 51 16.89 -4.15 1.61
N ARG A 52 18.23 -4.14 1.56
CA ARG A 52 19.10 -4.52 2.71
C ARG A 52 19.96 -3.39 3.25
N LYS A 53 19.94 -2.23 2.61
CA LYS A 53 20.74 -1.05 2.94
C LYS A 53 19.84 0.18 2.84
N ASP A 54 20.37 1.30 3.29
CA ASP A 54 19.75 2.61 3.12
C ASP A 54 19.34 2.82 1.66
N PHE A 55 18.14 3.36 1.50
CA PHE A 55 17.54 3.59 0.19
C PHE A 55 16.68 4.84 0.24
N SER A 56 16.36 5.35 -0.95
CA SER A 56 15.32 6.35 -1.14
C SER A 56 14.38 5.83 -2.22
N ALA A 57 13.09 6.08 -2.03
CA ALA A 57 12.04 5.69 -2.97
C ALA A 57 11.09 6.87 -3.16
N GLU A 58 10.73 7.10 -4.41
CA GLU A 58 9.74 8.08 -4.82
C GLU A 58 8.82 7.40 -5.83
N VAL A 59 7.54 7.74 -5.79
CA VAL A 59 6.54 7.26 -6.73
C VAL A 59 5.59 8.40 -7.06
N VAL A 60 5.17 8.46 -8.32
CA VAL A 60 4.04 9.28 -8.73
C VAL A 60 2.84 8.35 -8.83
N ILE A 61 1.76 8.72 -8.15
CA ILE A 61 0.51 7.95 -8.15
C ILE A 61 -0.54 8.76 -8.87
N ASP A 62 -1.13 8.15 -9.88
CA ASP A 62 -2.32 8.62 -10.57
C ASP A 62 -3.41 7.57 -10.37
N GLY A 63 -4.56 7.98 -9.86
CA GLY A 63 -5.59 7.06 -9.40
C GLY A 63 -6.98 7.69 -9.38
N TYR A 64 -7.97 6.85 -9.66
CA TYR A 64 -9.38 7.19 -9.55
C TYR A 64 -9.88 6.83 -8.14
N TYR A 65 -9.96 7.83 -7.27
CA TYR A 65 -10.40 7.67 -5.88
C TYR A 65 -11.89 8.00 -5.75
N GLU A 66 -12.75 7.01 -5.94
CA GLU A 66 -14.20 7.21 -6.05
C GLU A 66 -14.91 6.94 -4.73
N GLU A 67 -14.47 5.91 -4.00
CA GLU A 67 -15.13 5.39 -2.81
C GLU A 67 -14.42 5.80 -1.51
N LEU A 68 -15.20 5.87 -0.42
CA LEU A 68 -14.65 6.20 0.89
C LEU A 68 -13.60 5.15 1.29
N TYR A 69 -12.41 5.64 1.69
CA TYR A 69 -11.23 4.85 2.06
C TYR A 69 -10.44 4.20 0.93
N ASP A 70 -10.71 4.57 -0.33
CA ASP A 70 -9.76 4.29 -1.42
C ASP A 70 -8.38 4.84 -1.07
N GLN A 71 -7.35 4.03 -1.26
CA GLN A 71 -5.99 4.29 -0.80
C GLN A 71 -4.98 3.86 -1.85
N ALA A 72 -3.97 4.69 -2.10
CA ALA A 72 -2.78 4.31 -2.85
C ALA A 72 -1.58 5.09 -2.34
N GLY A 73 -0.41 4.45 -2.30
CA GLY A 73 0.74 4.99 -1.61
C GLY A 73 2.01 4.15 -1.73
N LEU A 74 3.01 4.53 -0.94
CA LEU A 74 4.17 3.71 -0.64
C LEU A 74 3.98 2.99 0.70
N MET A 75 4.59 1.82 0.81
CA MET A 75 4.65 1.06 2.03
C MET A 75 6.08 0.55 2.26
N LEU A 76 6.52 0.63 3.50
CA LEU A 76 7.72 -0.04 4.00
C LEU A 76 7.27 -1.09 5.01
N GLY A 77 7.50 -2.35 4.70
CA GLY A 77 7.20 -3.48 5.57
C GLY A 77 8.47 -4.18 6.03
N VAL A 78 8.51 -4.56 7.30
CA VAL A 78 9.48 -5.51 7.87
C VAL A 78 8.82 -6.89 7.98
N ASP A 79 7.59 -6.92 8.47
CA ASP A 79 6.73 -8.11 8.57
C ASP A 79 5.24 -7.69 8.62
N ALA A 80 4.33 -8.66 8.75
CA ALA A 80 2.88 -8.44 8.79
C ALA A 80 2.41 -7.53 9.94
N LEU A 81 3.18 -7.45 11.04
CA LEU A 81 2.87 -6.64 12.21
C LEU A 81 3.65 -5.31 12.23
N ASN A 82 4.69 -5.17 11.41
CA ASN A 82 5.62 -4.04 11.42
C ASN A 82 5.73 -3.42 10.04
N TRP A 83 4.97 -2.35 9.82
CA TRP A 83 4.94 -1.64 8.55
C TRP A 83 4.50 -0.18 8.71
N ILE A 84 4.88 0.64 7.74
CA ILE A 84 4.40 2.01 7.58
C ILE A 84 3.87 2.15 6.15
N LYS A 85 2.67 2.72 5.99
CA LYS A 85 2.11 3.13 4.71
C LYS A 85 1.87 4.63 4.67
N THR A 86 2.08 5.25 3.53
CA THR A 86 1.84 6.68 3.31
C THR A 86 1.35 6.92 1.89
N GLY A 87 0.46 7.88 1.70
CA GLY A 87 -0.04 8.21 0.37
C GLY A 87 -1.28 9.08 0.41
N ILE A 88 -2.18 8.86 -0.54
CA ILE A 88 -3.47 9.53 -0.62
C ILE A 88 -4.56 8.56 -0.19
N HIS A 89 -5.52 9.07 0.60
CA HIS A 89 -6.78 8.38 0.85
C HIS A 89 -7.99 9.25 0.53
N ARG A 90 -9.07 8.61 0.11
CA ARG A 90 -10.38 9.25 -0.02
C ARG A 90 -11.04 9.35 1.35
N ARG A 91 -11.17 10.57 1.85
CA ARG A 91 -12.17 10.89 2.88
C ARG A 91 -13.29 11.71 2.27
N TYR A 92 -14.46 11.70 2.88
CA TYR A 92 -15.51 12.62 2.46
C TYR A 92 -15.30 13.98 3.17
N PRO A 93 -15.37 15.13 2.46
CA PRO A 93 -15.61 15.31 1.03
C PRO A 93 -14.34 15.47 0.17
N VAL A 94 -13.13 15.24 0.71
CA VAL A 94 -11.84 15.58 0.06
C VAL A 94 -10.83 14.43 0.04
N LEU A 95 -9.94 14.44 -0.96
CA LEU A 95 -8.70 13.67 -0.89
C LEU A 95 -7.78 14.26 0.19
N GLN A 96 -7.14 13.38 0.94
CA GLN A 96 -6.22 13.78 2.00
C GLN A 96 -4.97 12.90 1.99
N HIS A 97 -3.85 13.44 2.47
CA HIS A 97 -2.67 12.64 2.77
C HIS A 97 -2.95 11.71 3.95
N CYS A 98 -2.66 10.43 3.79
CA CYS A 98 -2.75 9.44 4.86
C CYS A 98 -1.36 8.93 5.22
N ALA A 99 -1.17 8.68 6.51
CA ALA A 99 -0.09 7.86 7.03
C ALA A 99 -0.70 6.86 8.01
N GLY A 100 -0.31 5.60 7.90
CA GLY A 100 -0.67 4.54 8.81
C GLY A 100 0.57 3.76 9.19
N ALA A 101 0.68 3.37 10.45
CA ALA A 101 1.79 2.56 10.91
C ALA A 101 1.28 1.48 11.85
N SER A 102 1.85 0.30 11.71
CA SER A 102 1.82 -0.74 12.72
C SER A 102 3.24 -0.92 13.23
N LEU A 103 3.45 -0.65 14.52
CA LEU A 103 4.72 -0.82 15.21
C LEU A 103 4.41 -1.54 16.51
N TYR A 104 4.28 -2.86 16.44
CA TYR A 104 4.12 -3.68 17.63
C TYR A 104 5.51 -4.02 18.19
N PRO A 105 5.77 -3.74 19.49
CA PRO A 105 7.01 -4.13 20.14
C PRO A 105 7.15 -5.65 20.31
#